data_AF-A0A2I0JAS7-F1
#
_entry.id   AF-A0A2I0JAS7-F1
#
_cell.length_a   1.000
_cell.length_b   1.000
_cell.length_c   1.000
_cell.angle_alpha   90.00
_cell.angle_beta   90.00
_cell.angle_gamma   90.00
#
_symmetry.space_group_name_H-M   'P 1'
#
loop_
_entity.id
_entity.type
_entity.pdbx_description
1 polymer ?
#
loop_
_entity_poly.entity_id
_entity_poly.type
_entity_poly.pdbx_seq_one_letter_code
_entity_poly.pdbx_strand_id
1 'polypeptide(L)'
;MEGGSGGPKKEEEQDGVSVHSPCKAPPSSASSLPKEQSQVELELRLLQALEIYPPGKLQGIHRHFVLYGLMEYLRRSFDRSFSAEEVLQLLDRFYNLEMMEMRN
;
A
#
# COMPACT_ATOMS: atom_id res chain seq x y z
N MET A 1 0.18 -21.06 84.38
CA MET A 1 -0.15 -21.79 83.13
C MET A 1 0.77 -21.21 82.07
N GLU A 2 1.99 -21.76 81.97
CA GLU A 2 2.39 -22.76 80.94
C GLU A 2 2.36 -22.13 79.54
N GLY A 3 3.51 -21.82 78.94
CA GLY A 3 4.31 -22.71 78.07
C GLY A 3 4.27 -22.08 76.67
N GLY A 4 5.27 -22.06 75.78
CA GLY A 4 6.46 -22.88 75.56
C GLY A 4 6.56 -23.09 74.03
N SER A 5 7.74 -22.88 73.43
CA SER A 5 8.15 -23.28 72.06
C SER A 5 7.41 -22.63 70.88
N GLY A 6 8.00 -22.35 69.72
CA GLY A 6 9.28 -22.77 69.13
C GLY A 6 9.05 -23.06 67.64
N GLY A 7 9.95 -22.55 66.79
CA GLY A 7 10.27 -23.19 65.50
C GLY A 7 9.60 -22.62 64.23
N PRO A 8 10.41 -22.25 63.20
CA PRO A 8 9.95 -22.03 61.84
C PRO A 8 9.76 -23.37 61.11
N LYS A 9 8.70 -23.50 60.33
CA LYS A 9 8.54 -24.50 59.26
C LYS A 9 9.01 -23.81 57.97
N LYS A 10 10.09 -24.18 57.25
CA LYS A 10 10.44 -25.45 56.56
C LYS A 10 9.23 -26.01 55.82
N GLU A 11 9.19 -26.27 54.51
CA GLU A 11 10.09 -26.35 53.35
C GLU A 11 9.21 -25.90 52.15
N GLU A 12 9.69 -25.44 50.99
CA GLU A 12 10.45 -26.17 49.97
C GLU A 12 11.15 -25.18 49.04
N GLU A 13 12.41 -25.48 48.80
CA GLU A 13 13.21 -25.03 47.67
C GLU A 13 12.81 -25.88 46.45
N GLN A 14 12.52 -25.26 45.30
CA GLN A 14 12.88 -25.80 43.98
C GLN A 14 12.63 -24.78 42.86
N ASP A 15 13.75 -24.23 42.41
CA ASP A 15 14.20 -24.09 41.03
C ASP A 15 13.13 -24.03 39.91
N GLY A 16 13.17 -22.95 39.14
CA GLY A 16 12.40 -22.86 37.91
C GLY A 16 12.22 -21.43 37.43
N VAL A 17 13.26 -20.87 36.82
CA VAL A 17 13.13 -19.66 36.00
C VAL A 17 11.98 -19.86 34.99
N SER A 18 10.94 -19.04 35.08
CA SER A 18 9.95 -18.91 34.01
C SER A 18 9.71 -17.43 33.78
N VAL A 19 10.61 -16.89 32.97
CA VAL A 19 10.53 -15.59 32.33
C VAL A 19 9.23 -15.47 31.54
N HIS A 20 8.42 -14.48 31.93
CA HIS A 20 7.57 -13.64 31.08
C HIS A 20 6.94 -14.32 29.85
N SER A 21 5.65 -14.66 29.93
CA SER A 21 4.83 -14.82 28.73
C SER A 21 3.52 -14.05 28.87
N PRO A 22 3.50 -12.73 28.58
CA PRO A 22 2.30 -12.12 28.08
C PRO A 22 2.02 -12.78 26.74
N CYS A 23 1.00 -13.64 26.71
CA CYS A 23 0.37 -14.09 25.47
C CYS A 23 -0.27 -12.87 24.79
N LYS A 24 0.57 -12.03 24.19
CA LYS A 24 0.17 -11.05 23.19
C LYS A 24 0.22 -11.81 21.88
N ALA A 25 -0.95 -12.23 21.40
CA ALA A 25 -1.08 -12.73 20.04
C ALA A 25 -0.33 -11.76 19.10
N PRO A 26 0.52 -12.25 18.19
CA PRO A 26 1.18 -11.38 17.23
C PRO A 26 0.10 -10.59 16.49
N PRO A 27 0.25 -9.25 16.31
CA PRO A 27 -0.64 -8.53 15.42
C PRO A 27 -0.55 -9.24 14.07
N SER A 28 -1.70 -9.66 13.55
CA SER A 28 -1.83 -10.35 12.28
C SER A 28 -0.84 -9.80 11.25
N SER A 29 0.15 -10.60 10.90
CA SER A 29 1.13 -10.32 9.86
C SER A 29 0.44 -10.41 8.50
N ALA A 30 -0.34 -9.39 8.15
CA ALA A 30 -0.81 -9.09 6.80
C ALA A 30 -0.55 -7.61 6.43
N SER A 31 0.23 -6.89 7.24
CA SER A 31 0.57 -5.48 6.97
C SER A 31 1.88 -5.39 6.19
N SER A 32 1.84 -5.80 4.93
CA SER A 32 2.88 -5.47 3.94
C SER A 32 2.30 -5.25 2.53
N LEU A 33 0.97 -5.15 2.41
CA LEU A 33 0.23 -4.91 1.16
C LEU A 33 -0.43 -3.52 0.97
N PRO A 34 0.04 -2.38 1.53
CA PRO A 34 -0.54 -1.08 1.17
C PRO A 34 -0.12 -0.57 -0.23
N LYS A 35 1.11 -0.86 -0.66
CA LYS A 35 1.69 -0.24 -1.87
C LYS A 35 1.21 -0.88 -3.18
N GLU A 36 1.04 -2.20 -3.19
CA GLU A 36 0.61 -2.90 -4.41
C GLU A 36 -0.88 -2.65 -4.68
N GLN A 37 -1.71 -2.62 -3.64
CA GLN A 37 -3.14 -2.32 -3.79
C GLN A 37 -3.38 -0.90 -4.30
N SER A 38 -2.62 0.10 -3.82
CA SER A 38 -2.76 1.48 -4.31
C SER A 38 -2.28 1.64 -5.76
N GLN A 39 -1.29 0.84 -6.18
CA GLN A 39 -0.85 0.81 -7.56
C GLN A 39 -1.91 0.21 -8.48
N VAL A 40 -2.50 -0.94 -8.13
CA VAL A 40 -3.58 -1.56 -8.92
C VAL A 40 -4.80 -0.65 -9.01
N GLU A 41 -5.14 0.07 -7.95
CA GLU A 41 -6.23 1.04 -7.98
C GLU A 41 -5.93 2.22 -8.91
N LEU A 42 -4.71 2.78 -8.84
CA LEU A 42 -4.25 3.83 -9.75
C LEU A 42 -4.34 3.40 -11.21
N GLU A 43 -3.89 2.19 -11.46
CA GLU A 43 -3.94 1.51 -12.73
C GLU A 43 -5.38 1.37 -13.26
N LEU A 44 -6.30 0.88 -12.43
CA LEU A 44 -7.72 0.75 -12.79
C LEU A 44 -8.37 2.10 -13.09
N ARG A 45 -8.06 3.14 -12.29
CA ARG A 45 -8.57 4.50 -12.51
C ARG A 45 -8.04 5.12 -13.80
N LEU A 46 -6.78 4.87 -14.16
CA LEU A 46 -6.25 5.31 -15.45
C LEU A 46 -7.01 4.65 -16.60
N LEU A 47 -7.24 3.34 -16.54
CA LEU A 47 -7.99 2.62 -17.58
C LEU A 47 -9.42 3.17 -17.76
N GLN A 48 -10.11 3.51 -16.66
CA GLN A 48 -11.42 4.18 -16.72
C GLN A 48 -11.33 5.56 -17.39
N ALA A 49 -10.29 6.35 -17.07
CA ALA A 49 -10.10 7.66 -17.67
C ALA A 49 -9.89 7.60 -19.19
N LEU A 50 -9.31 6.51 -19.69
CA LEU A 50 -9.04 6.32 -21.12
C LEU A 50 -10.29 6.06 -21.95
N GLU A 51 -11.42 5.70 -21.34
CA GLU A 51 -12.72 5.66 -22.03
C GLU A 51 -13.18 7.07 -22.44
N ILE A 52 -12.78 8.09 -21.66
CA ILE A 52 -13.11 9.50 -21.89
C ILE A 52 -12.01 10.16 -22.73
N TYR A 53 -10.76 9.81 -22.45
CA TYR A 53 -9.56 10.40 -23.04
C TYR A 53 -8.80 9.35 -23.86
N PRO A 54 -9.22 9.07 -25.10
CA PRO A 54 -8.70 7.96 -25.87
C PRO A 54 -7.20 8.09 -26.13
N PRO A 55 -6.41 7.02 -25.92
CA PRO A 55 -4.95 7.12 -25.99
C PRO A 55 -4.44 7.36 -27.42
N GLY A 56 -5.22 7.03 -28.46
CA GLY A 56 -4.89 7.42 -29.84
C GLY A 56 -4.84 8.94 -30.07
N LYS A 57 -5.41 9.75 -29.18
CA LYS A 57 -5.33 11.21 -29.20
C LYS A 57 -4.11 11.75 -28.45
N LEU A 58 -3.29 10.89 -27.82
CA LEU A 58 -1.98 11.27 -27.29
C LEU A 58 -1.00 11.63 -28.41
N GLN A 59 -1.30 11.27 -29.66
CA GLN A 59 -0.54 11.66 -30.83
C GLN A 59 -1.03 13.00 -31.40
N GLY A 60 -0.09 13.90 -31.68
CA GLY A 60 -0.35 15.19 -32.32
C GLY A 60 -0.92 16.25 -31.37
N ILE A 61 -1.72 17.16 -31.93
CA ILE A 61 -2.12 18.42 -31.28
C ILE A 61 -2.99 18.23 -30.02
N HIS A 62 -3.64 17.07 -29.88
CA HIS A 62 -4.55 16.78 -28.76
C HIS A 62 -3.83 16.27 -27.51
N ARG A 63 -2.53 15.98 -27.60
CA ARG A 63 -1.74 15.43 -26.51
C ARG A 63 -1.88 16.23 -25.22
N HIS A 64 -1.84 17.56 -25.32
CA HIS A 64 -1.94 18.44 -24.15
C HIS A 64 -3.29 18.30 -23.44
N PHE A 65 -4.39 18.30 -24.19
CA PHE A 65 -5.74 18.16 -23.64
C PHE A 65 -5.96 16.80 -23.01
N VAL A 66 -5.49 15.74 -23.65
CA VAL A 66 -5.59 14.37 -23.14
C VAL A 66 -4.79 14.22 -21.84
N LEU A 67 -3.53 14.64 -21.83
CA LEU A 67 -2.69 14.56 -20.63
C LEU A 67 -3.27 15.39 -19.48
N TYR A 68 -3.75 16.60 -19.76
CA TYR A 68 -4.39 17.43 -18.75
C TYR A 68 -5.66 16.78 -18.20
N GLY A 69 -6.51 16.25 -19.07
CA GLY A 69 -7.73 15.53 -18.67
C GLY A 69 -7.44 14.31 -17.81
N LEU A 70 -6.42 13.53 -18.15
CA LEU A 70 -5.98 12.39 -17.36
C LEU A 70 -5.43 12.82 -15.98
N MET A 71 -4.58 13.85 -15.93
CA MET A 71 -4.07 14.40 -14.68
C MET A 71 -5.21 14.89 -13.77
N GLU A 72 -6.18 15.62 -14.32
CA GLU A 72 -7.34 16.13 -13.56
C GLU A 72 -8.24 15.01 -13.04
N TYR A 73 -8.48 13.98 -13.87
CA TYR A 73 -9.28 12.82 -13.48
C TYR A 73 -8.63 12.05 -12.33
N LEU A 74 -7.33 11.77 -12.44
CA LEU A 74 -6.57 11.08 -11.42
C LEU A 74 -6.44 11.94 -10.15
N ARG A 75 -6.21 13.26 -10.28
CA ARG A 75 -6.20 14.17 -9.13
C ARG A 75 -7.50 14.10 -8.35
N ARG A 76 -8.64 14.08 -9.05
CA ARG A 76 -9.95 14.02 -8.40
C ARG A 76 -10.27 12.66 -7.79
N SER A 77 -9.62 11.59 -8.25
CA SER A 77 -9.80 10.24 -7.73
C SER A 77 -8.92 9.97 -6.50
N PHE A 78 -7.70 10.51 -6.45
CA PHE A 78 -6.71 10.22 -5.41
C PHE A 78 -6.41 11.40 -4.47
N ASP A 79 -7.07 12.54 -4.68
CA ASP A 79 -6.84 13.80 -3.94
C ASP A 79 -5.36 14.22 -3.91
N ARG A 80 -4.63 13.92 -4.99
CA ARG A 80 -3.20 14.22 -5.13
C ARG A 80 -2.88 14.77 -6.51
N SER A 81 -1.96 15.72 -6.58
CA SER A 81 -1.47 16.23 -7.87
C SER A 81 -0.67 15.16 -8.61
N PHE A 82 -0.83 15.11 -9.92
CA PHE A 82 -0.02 14.28 -10.81
C PHE A 82 0.73 15.18 -11.78
N SER A 83 2.00 14.86 -12.03
CA SER A 83 2.76 15.46 -13.12
C SER A 83 2.47 14.74 -14.45
N ALA A 84 2.72 15.45 -15.56
CA ALA A 84 2.57 14.87 -16.89
C ALA A 84 3.49 13.64 -17.08
N GLU A 85 4.66 13.65 -16.47
CA GLU A 85 5.63 12.56 -16.55
C GLU A 85 5.17 11.32 -15.79
N GLU A 86 4.61 11.47 -14.59
CA GLU A 86 4.01 10.34 -13.86
C GLU A 86 2.87 9.69 -14.65
N VAL A 87 2.00 10.48 -15.27
CA VAL A 87 0.91 9.96 -16.10
C VAL A 87 1.44 9.26 -17.35
N LEU A 88 2.48 9.80 -17.99
CA LEU A 88 3.13 9.16 -19.15
C LEU A 88 3.78 7.83 -18.76
N GLN A 89 4.47 7.74 -17.63
CA GLN A 89 5.05 6.49 -17.12
C GLN A 89 3.96 5.46 -16.79
N LEU A 90 2.83 5.91 -16.23
CA LEU A 90 1.70 5.05 -15.96
C LEU A 90 1.08 4.52 -17.26
N LEU A 91 0.94 5.37 -18.28
CA LEU A 91 0.48 4.97 -19.61
C LEU A 91 1.42 3.97 -20.27
N ASP A 92 2.73 4.18 -20.18
CA ASP A 92 3.76 3.30 -20.76
C ASP A 92 3.68 1.86 -20.23
N ARG A 93 3.29 1.70 -18.95
CA ARG A 93 3.08 0.37 -18.34
C ARG A 93 1.94 -0.44 -18.98
N PHE A 94 0.93 0.23 -19.55
CA PHE A 94 -0.28 -0.41 -20.07
C PHE A 94 -0.35 -0.42 -21.58
N TYR A 95 -0.07 0.74 -22.16
CA TYR A 95 0.01 0.97 -23.57
C TYR A 95 1.48 1.09 -23.85
N ASN A 96 2.01 0.12 -24.58
CA ASN A 96 3.34 0.25 -25.13
C ASN A 96 3.30 1.50 -26.05
N LEU A 97 3.71 2.66 -25.53
CA LEU A 97 3.59 3.94 -26.23
C LEU A 97 4.48 3.94 -27.49
N GLU A 98 5.49 3.07 -27.49
CA GLU A 98 6.33 2.70 -28.64
C GLU A 98 5.54 1.95 -29.73
N MET A 99 4.48 1.19 -29.41
CA MET A 99 3.59 0.58 -30.43
C MET A 99 2.54 1.55 -30.97
N MET A 100 2.33 2.69 -30.30
CA MET A 100 1.55 3.78 -30.88
C MET A 100 2.37 4.61 -31.85
N GLU A 101 3.70 4.44 -31.91
CA GLU A 101 4.59 5.19 -32.81
C GLU A 101 4.06 5.19 -34.25
N MET A 102 4.12 6.36 -34.89
CA MET A 102 3.57 6.61 -36.21
C MET A 102 4.00 5.51 -37.20
N ARG A 103 3.04 4.70 -37.68
CA ARG A 103 3.13 4.24 -39.06
C ARG A 103 2.99 5.47 -39.94
N ASN A 104 4.12 6.11 -40.25
CA ASN A 104 4.24 7.02 -41.39
C ASN A 104 4.14 6.23 -42.68
#